data_AF-A0A498QT99-F1
#
_entry.id   AF-A0A498QT99-F1
#
_cell.length_a   1.000
_cell.length_b   1.000
_cell.length_c   1.000
_cell.angle_alpha   90.00
_cell.angle_beta   90.00
_cell.angle_gamma   90.00
#
_symmetry.space_group_name_H-M   'P 1'
#
loop_
_entity.id
_entity.type
_entity.pdbx_description
1 polymer ?
#
loop_
_entity_poly.entity_id
_entity_poly.type
_entity_poly.pdbx_seq_one_letter_code
_entity_poly.pdbx_strand_id
1 'polypeptide(L)'
;MSQIMYNYAAMLGHAGDMSGYAGTLQGLGADIASEQSALSNAWQGDTGMTYQGWQAQWNDAMQDLVRAYHSMASTHESNTLAMNARDIAEAAKWGG
;
A
#
# COMPACT_ATOMS: atom_id res chain seq x y z
N MET A 1 24.54 25.51 2.41
CA MET A 1 23.82 24.23 2.52
C MET A 1 22.37 24.56 2.85
N SER A 2 21.42 24.30 1.95
CA SER A 2 20.00 24.49 2.27
C SER A 2 19.65 23.48 3.35
N GLN A 3 19.25 23.97 4.53
CA GLN A 3 18.76 23.12 5.60
C GLN A 3 17.53 22.37 5.07
N ILE A 4 17.60 21.05 5.00
CA ILE A 4 16.43 20.23 4.69
C ILE A 4 15.49 20.42 5.87
N MET A 5 14.45 21.24 5.71
CA MET A 5 13.36 21.32 6.67
C MET A 5 12.48 20.07 6.49
N TYR A 6 12.58 19.14 7.43
CA TYR A 6 11.69 17.99 7.47
C TYR A 6 10.28 18.44 7.86
N ASN A 7 9.33 18.36 6.94
CA ASN A 7 7.92 18.60 7.21
C ASN A 7 7.25 17.29 7.67
N TYR A 8 7.43 16.96 8.95
CA TYR A 8 6.90 15.73 9.55
C TYR A 8 5.39 15.58 9.38
N ALA A 9 4.63 16.68 9.46
CA ALA A 9 3.18 16.65 9.27
C ALA A 9 2.80 16.26 7.84
N ALA A 10 3.48 16.82 6.83
CA ALA A 10 3.24 16.44 5.44
C ALA A 10 3.67 14.99 5.15
N MET A 11 4.77 14.51 5.75
CA MET A 11 5.22 13.13 5.61
C MET A 11 4.24 12.13 6.23
N LEU A 12 3.67 12.44 7.39
CA LEU A 12 2.60 11.63 8.00
C LEU A 12 1.32 11.66 7.14
N GLY A 13 0.96 12.84 6.60
CA GLY A 13 -0.15 12.97 5.64
C GLY A 13 0.05 12.05 4.44
N HIS A 14 1.25 12.03 3.87
CA HIS A 14 1.58 11.15 2.75
C HIS A 14 1.46 9.66 3.11
N ALA A 15 1.88 9.23 4.31
CA ALA A 15 1.68 7.85 4.77
C ALA A 15 0.18 7.48 4.89
N GLY A 16 -0.65 8.45 5.30
CA GLY A 16 -2.11 8.33 5.28
C GLY A 16 -2.66 8.17 3.87
N ASP A 17 -2.24 9.01 2.92
CA ASP A 17 -2.64 8.93 1.51
C ASP A 17 -2.27 7.57 0.89
N MET A 18 -1.06 7.08 1.21
CA MET A 18 -0.63 5.72 0.81
C MET A 18 -1.60 4.67 1.35
N SER A 19 -1.96 4.72 2.63
CA SER A 19 -2.94 3.78 3.19
C SER A 19 -4.29 3.86 2.48
N GLY A 20 -4.71 5.05 2.02
CA GLY A 20 -5.89 5.23 1.16
C GLY A 20 -5.74 4.54 -0.20
N TYR A 21 -4.60 4.67 -0.87
CA TYR A 21 -4.34 4.01 -2.15
C TYR A 21 -4.39 2.48 -2.08
N ALA A 22 -3.99 1.88 -0.95
CA ALA A 22 -4.16 0.44 -0.73
C ALA A 22 -5.63 0.01 -0.81
N GLY A 23 -6.54 0.80 -0.23
CA GLY A 23 -7.99 0.58 -0.34
C GLY A 23 -8.50 0.71 -1.79
N THR A 24 -7.98 1.69 -2.53
CA THR A 24 -8.29 1.84 -3.97
C THR A 24 -7.84 0.62 -4.78
N LEU A 25 -6.63 0.09 -4.52
CA LEU A 25 -6.13 -1.12 -5.18
C LEU A 25 -7.01 -2.32 -4.87
N GLN A 26 -7.44 -2.48 -3.62
CA GLN A 26 -8.35 -3.55 -3.23
C GLN A 26 -9.70 -3.46 -3.95
N GLY A 27 -10.28 -2.25 -4.04
CA GLY A 27 -11.54 -2.01 -4.75
C GLY A 27 -11.42 -2.35 -6.24
N LEU A 28 -10.39 -1.84 -6.91
CA LEU A 28 -10.12 -2.15 -8.31
C LEU A 28 -9.94 -3.65 -8.55
N GLY A 29 -9.24 -4.34 -7.64
CA GLY A 29 -9.05 -5.78 -7.72
C GLY A 29 -10.36 -6.58 -7.62
N ALA A 30 -11.28 -6.12 -6.77
CA ALA A 30 -12.60 -6.71 -6.62
C ALA A 30 -13.48 -6.47 -7.85
N ASP A 31 -13.42 -5.28 -8.44
CA ASP A 31 -14.17 -4.94 -9.65
C ASP A 31 -13.73 -5.84 -10.83
N ILE A 32 -12.42 -6.00 -11.03
CA ILE A 32 -11.87 -6.92 -12.05
C ILE A 32 -12.34 -8.36 -11.80
N ALA A 33 -12.28 -8.85 -10.55
CA ALA A 33 -12.74 -10.19 -10.21
C ALA A 33 -14.23 -10.39 -10.54
N SER A 34 -15.06 -9.37 -10.28
CA SER A 34 -16.49 -9.36 -10.59
C SER A 34 -16.74 -9.42 -12.10
N GLU A 35 -16.04 -8.59 -12.88
CA GLU A 35 -16.17 -8.58 -14.35
C GLU A 35 -15.76 -9.93 -14.96
N GLN A 36 -14.65 -10.50 -14.52
CA GLN A 36 -14.20 -11.79 -15.01
C GLN A 36 -15.13 -12.94 -14.60
N SER A 37 -15.76 -12.84 -13.42
CA SER A 37 -16.81 -13.79 -13.01
C SER A 37 -17.99 -13.79 -13.97
N ALA A 38 -18.45 -12.61 -14.41
CA ALA A 38 -19.55 -12.50 -15.37
C ALA A 38 -19.20 -13.12 -16.73
N LEU A 39 -17.91 -13.12 -17.09
CA LEU A 39 -17.40 -13.69 -18.34
C LEU A 39 -16.95 -15.16 -18.21
N SER A 40 -17.08 -15.79 -17.04
CA SER A 40 -16.57 -17.14 -16.76
C SER A 40 -17.00 -18.21 -17.77
N ASN A 41 -18.21 -18.12 -18.33
CA ASN A 41 -18.68 -19.07 -19.35
C ASN A 41 -17.90 -18.99 -20.67
N ALA A 42 -17.22 -17.87 -20.95
CA ALA A 42 -16.38 -17.69 -22.13
C ALA A 42 -14.96 -18.23 -21.94
N TRP A 43 -14.60 -18.67 -20.73
CA TRP A 43 -13.32 -19.30 -20.44
C TRP A 43 -13.33 -20.75 -20.93
N GLN A 44 -13.18 -20.92 -22.24
CA GLN A 44 -13.14 -22.20 -22.92
C GLN A 44 -11.82 -22.29 -23.72
N GLY A 45 -11.18 -23.47 -23.71
CA GLY A 45 -10.00 -23.77 -24.53
C GLY A 45 -8.76 -24.22 -23.73
N ASP A 46 -7.77 -24.74 -24.47
CA ASP A 46 -6.51 -25.30 -23.95
C ASP A 46 -5.49 -24.24 -23.50
N THR A 47 -5.91 -22.99 -23.25
CA THR A 47 -5.02 -21.88 -22.84
C THR A 47 -4.34 -22.10 -21.48
N GLY A 48 -4.60 -23.23 -20.81
CA GLY A 48 -3.83 -23.71 -19.66
C GLY A 48 -4.33 -23.20 -18.31
N MET A 49 -5.31 -22.28 -18.27
CA MET A 49 -5.85 -21.73 -17.04
C MET A 49 -7.38 -21.67 -17.08
N THR A 50 -8.01 -22.34 -16.12
CA THR A 50 -9.47 -22.28 -15.92
C THR A 50 -9.83 -21.00 -15.16
N TYR A 51 -11.10 -20.58 -15.27
CA TYR A 51 -11.62 -19.45 -14.50
C TYR A 51 -11.37 -19.63 -12.99
N GLN A 52 -11.62 -20.83 -12.46
CA GLN A 52 -11.42 -21.15 -11.06
C GLN A 52 -9.94 -21.04 -10.66
N GLY A 53 -9.03 -21.52 -11.50
CA GLY A 53 -7.59 -21.41 -11.27
C GLY A 53 -7.11 -19.96 -11.28
N TRP A 54 -7.58 -19.17 -12.24
CA TRP A 54 -7.30 -17.74 -12.31
C TRP A 54 -7.87 -16.98 -11.11
N GLN A 55 -9.12 -17.25 -10.72
CA GLN A 55 -9.78 -16.57 -9.61
C GLN A 55 -8.99 -16.75 -8.31
N ALA A 56 -8.52 -17.98 -8.04
CA ALA A 56 -7.69 -18.27 -6.88
C ALA A 56 -6.38 -17.47 -6.93
N GLN A 57 -5.64 -17.55 -8.05
CA GLN A 57 -4.37 -16.83 -8.21
C GLN A 57 -4.54 -15.31 -8.12
N TRP A 58 -5.61 -14.77 -8.70
CA TRP A 58 -5.93 -13.35 -8.66
C TRP A 58 -6.17 -12.87 -7.24
N ASN A 59 -6.98 -13.60 -6.46
CA ASN A 59 -7.28 -13.26 -5.08
C ASN A 59 -6.02 -13.27 -4.21
N ASP A 60 -5.16 -14.28 -4.38
CA ASP A 60 -3.89 -14.38 -3.65
C ASP A 60 -2.96 -13.22 -4.01
N ALA A 61 -2.77 -12.95 -5.31
CA ALA A 61 -1.92 -11.87 -5.80
C ALA A 61 -2.42 -10.48 -5.34
N MET A 62 -3.74 -10.26 -5.33
CA MET A 62 -4.32 -9.01 -4.85
C MET A 62 -4.15 -8.82 -3.34
N GLN A 63 -4.28 -9.90 -2.55
CA GLN A 63 -4.02 -9.84 -1.11
C GLN A 63 -2.55 -9.50 -0.83
N ASP A 64 -1.62 -10.14 -1.54
CA ASP A 64 -0.19 -9.89 -1.39
C ASP A 64 0.19 -8.46 -1.81
N LEU A 65 -0.38 -7.96 -2.91
CA LEU A 65 -0.17 -6.58 -3.37
C LEU A 65 -0.63 -5.56 -2.31
N VAL A 66 -1.85 -5.70 -1.81
CA VAL A 66 -2.41 -4.78 -0.80
C VAL A 66 -1.60 -4.84 0.49
N ARG A 67 -1.20 -6.04 0.91
CA ARG A 67 -0.36 -6.23 2.10
C ARG A 67 1.02 -5.58 1.95
N ALA A 68 1.66 -5.76 0.80
CA ALA A 68 2.95 -5.15 0.52
C ALA A 68 2.85 -3.62 0.54
N TYR A 69 1.79 -3.06 -0.04
CA TYR A 69 1.55 -1.62 -0.05
C TYR A 69 1.31 -1.07 1.37
N HIS A 70 0.50 -1.74 2.19
CA HIS A 70 0.31 -1.37 3.60
C HIS A 70 1.62 -1.44 4.39
N SER A 71 2.46 -2.45 4.14
CA SER A 71 3.78 -2.56 4.78
C SER A 71 4.68 -1.37 4.44
N MET A 72 4.65 -0.92 3.18
CA MET A 72 5.39 0.28 2.76
C MET A 72 4.88 1.54 3.46
N ALA A 73 3.55 1.73 3.50
CA ALA A 73 2.94 2.88 4.17
C ALA A 73 3.28 2.93 5.67
N SER A 74 3.17 1.81 6.37
CA SER A 74 3.54 1.68 7.79
C SER A 74 5.02 1.93 8.04
N THR A 75 5.89 1.47 7.14
CA THR A 75 7.34 1.75 7.21
C THR A 75 7.61 3.25 7.07
N HIS A 76 6.93 3.90 6.12
CA HIS A 76 7.07 5.34 5.91
C HIS A 76 6.60 6.15 7.13
N GLU A 77 5.46 5.79 7.72
CA GLU A 77 4.96 6.39 8.96
C GLU A 77 5.94 6.19 10.12
N SER A 78 6.39 4.95 10.35
CA SER A 78 7.32 4.58 11.42
C SER A 78 8.64 5.35 11.32
N ASN A 79 9.19 5.46 10.11
CA ASN A 79 10.40 6.24 9.86
C ASN A 79 10.19 7.71 10.18
N THR A 80 9.05 8.27 9.79
CA THR A 80 8.71 9.68 10.05
C THR A 80 8.61 9.96 11.54
N LEU A 81 7.95 9.08 12.31
CA LEU A 81 7.85 9.20 13.77
C LEU A 81 9.22 9.06 14.44
N ALA A 82 10.04 8.10 13.99
CA ALA A 82 11.38 7.89 14.54
C ALA A 82 12.29 9.09 14.29
N MET A 83 12.21 9.73 13.12
CA MET A 83 12.96 10.94 12.80
C MET A 83 12.52 12.13 13.66
N ASN A 84 11.20 12.36 13.79
CA ASN A 84 10.67 13.42 14.65
C ASN A 84 11.11 13.25 16.11
N ALA A 85 11.01 12.04 16.65
CA ALA A 85 11.45 11.73 18.01
C ALA A 85 12.94 12.02 18.23
N ARG A 86 13.80 11.71 17.24
CA ARG A 86 15.22 12.03 17.28
C ARG A 86 15.46 13.54 17.29
N ASP A 87 14.78 14.29 16.43
CA ASP A 87 14.93 15.75 16.36
C ASP A 87 14.51 16.43 17.67
N ILE A 88 13.41 15.99 18.29
CA ILE A 88 12.99 16.46 19.61
C ILE A 88 14.07 16.18 20.67
N ALA A 89 14.64 14.97 20.66
CA ALA A 89 15.69 14.59 21.60
C ALA A 89 16.98 15.40 21.40
N GLU A 90 17.38 15.68 20.16
CA GLU A 90 18.53 16.55 19.87
C GLU A 90 18.27 17.99 20.32
N ALA A 91 17.08 18.54 20.06
CA ALA A 91 16.71 19.87 20.52
C ALA A 91 16.77 20.01 22.05
N ALA A 92 16.31 18.98 22.78
CA ALA A 92 16.34 18.97 24.24
C ALA A 92 17.76 19.05 24.83
N LYS A 93 18.79 18.57 24.12
CA LYS A 93 20.20 18.65 24.59
C LYS A 93 20.74 20.07 24.68
N TRP A 94 20.15 21.02 23.93
CA TRP A 94 20.62 22.41 23.86
C TRP A 94 19.75 23.39 24.65
N GLY A 95 18.64 22.93 25.24
CA GLY A 95 17.71 23.74 26.03
C GLY A 95 17.92 23.69 27.55
N GLY A 96 19.03 23.09 28.01
CA GLY A 96 19.43 23.02 29.42
C GLY A 96 20.47 24.07 29.79
#